data_AF-A0A5B9M923-F1
#
_entry.id   AF-A0A5B9M923-F1
#
_cell.length_a   1.000
_cell.length_b   1.000
_cell.length_c   1.000
_cell.angle_alpha   90.00
_cell.angle_beta   90.00
_cell.angle_gamma   90.00
#
_symmetry.space_group_name_H-M   'P 1'
#
loop_
_entity.id
_entity.type
_entity.pdbx_description
1 polymer ?
#
loop_
_entity_poly.entity_id
_entity_poly.type
_entity_poly.pdbx_seq_one_letter_code
_entity_poly.pdbx_strand_id
1 'polypeptide(L)'
;MTLTFCRVMVMACCLLWTSSGHAEMVFLNNSNATVALGASMAAEPFANRSTAASLASIMDLPSADATEFHNQSTHVWINGGMLEVDFDFGTEYDLTSFHLWNYVTETFDVDRVELTFFNAAMTQVGDFSVIDPIFGNTQGSESFPISGETIAIGDPKNVQFVNAVFSGTNGQVDFNNAGFTGQIAAVPEPGAIAMLTACAGLLVTKRRRRL
;
A
#
# COMPACT_ATOMS: atom_id res chain seq x y z
N MET A 1 8.18 62.90 38.40
CA MET A 1 8.18 61.67 39.23
C MET A 1 6.73 61.42 39.63
N THR A 2 6.03 60.33 39.35
CA THR A 2 6.41 58.94 39.05
C THR A 2 5.17 58.21 38.47
N LEU A 3 5.39 57.45 37.39
CA LEU A 3 4.78 56.17 36.97
C LEU A 3 3.27 55.88 37.16
N THR A 4 2.56 55.67 36.04
CA THR A 4 1.52 54.61 35.95
C THR A 4 1.60 53.92 34.58
N PHE A 5 2.25 52.76 34.55
CA PHE A 5 2.37 51.86 33.40
C PHE A 5 1.08 51.02 33.31
N CYS A 6 0.20 51.32 32.37
CA CYS A 6 -0.95 50.49 32.05
C CYS A 6 -0.50 49.43 31.02
N ARG A 7 -0.08 48.25 31.49
CA ARG A 7 0.22 47.11 30.61
C ARG A 7 -1.08 46.35 30.35
N VAL A 8 -1.69 46.61 29.20
CA VAL A 8 -2.77 45.79 28.64
C VAL A 8 -2.18 44.44 28.24
N MET A 9 -2.65 43.39 28.90
CA MET A 9 -2.30 42.00 28.63
C MET A 9 -3.09 41.55 27.41
N VAL A 10 -2.44 41.47 26.24
CA VAL A 10 -3.04 40.92 25.02
C VAL A 10 -3.02 39.39 25.15
N MET A 11 -4.17 38.82 25.51
CA MET A 11 -4.40 37.38 25.50
C MET A 11 -4.71 36.95 24.06
N ALA A 12 -3.68 36.52 23.34
CA ALA A 12 -3.82 35.94 22.01
C ALA A 12 -4.42 34.53 22.14
N CYS A 13 -5.74 34.42 21.93
CA CYS A 13 -6.39 33.15 21.64
C CYS A 13 -5.97 32.70 20.23
N CYS A 14 -4.91 31.90 20.14
CA CYS A 14 -4.62 31.12 18.94
C CYS A 14 -5.70 30.04 18.80
N LEU A 15 -6.76 30.35 18.07
CA LEU A 15 -7.68 29.37 17.49
C LEU A 15 -6.87 28.51 16.51
N LEU A 16 -6.29 27.42 16.99
CA LEU A 16 -5.74 26.38 16.14
C LEU A 16 -6.92 25.66 15.48
N TRP A 17 -7.25 26.08 14.27
CA TRP A 17 -8.10 25.32 13.37
C TRP A 17 -7.28 24.15 12.85
N THR A 18 -7.44 22.97 13.44
CA THR A 18 -6.93 21.73 12.88
C THR A 18 -7.85 21.32 11.74
N SER A 19 -7.46 21.62 10.50
CA SER A 19 -8.09 20.97 9.34
C SER A 19 -7.74 19.49 9.39
N SER A 20 -8.73 18.63 9.61
CA SER A 20 -8.59 17.20 9.37
C SER A 20 -8.47 17.00 7.86
N GLY A 21 -7.24 17.11 7.33
CA GLY A 21 -6.95 16.73 5.96
C GLY A 21 -7.11 15.23 5.85
N HIS A 22 -8.09 14.76 5.10
CA HIS A 22 -8.11 13.37 4.67
C HIS A 22 -6.92 13.19 3.72
N ALA A 23 -6.09 12.19 3.99
CA ALA A 23 -5.01 11.82 3.08
C ALA A 23 -5.61 11.40 1.72
N GLU A 24 -4.96 11.80 0.64
CA GLU A 24 -5.40 11.43 -0.72
C GLU A 24 -5.21 9.92 -0.95
N MET A 25 -6.08 9.32 -1.76
CA MET A 25 -5.88 7.95 -2.22
C MET A 25 -4.67 7.90 -3.16
N VAL A 26 -3.75 6.98 -2.91
CA VAL A 26 -2.55 6.76 -3.70
C VAL A 26 -2.61 5.35 -4.28
N PHE A 27 -2.38 5.25 -5.60
CA PHE A 27 -2.08 3.98 -6.24
C PHE A 27 -0.61 3.62 -5.98
N LEU A 28 -0.39 2.44 -5.41
CA LEU A 28 0.92 1.92 -5.04
C LEU A 28 1.52 1.17 -6.23
N ASN A 29 2.66 1.66 -6.69
CA ASN A 29 3.38 1.14 -7.86
C ASN A 29 4.90 1.23 -7.63
N ASN A 30 5.70 0.91 -8.64
CA ASN A 30 7.17 0.89 -8.54
C ASN A 30 7.83 2.25 -8.23
N SER A 31 7.08 3.36 -8.24
CA SER A 31 7.59 4.68 -7.85
C SER A 31 7.55 4.91 -6.33
N ASN A 32 6.73 4.16 -5.60
CA ASN A 32 6.47 4.34 -4.17
C ASN A 32 6.44 3.03 -3.36
N ALA A 33 6.57 1.88 -4.03
CA ALA A 33 6.61 0.57 -3.42
C ALA A 33 7.64 -0.33 -4.12
N THR A 34 8.04 -1.40 -3.46
CA THR A 34 8.90 -2.45 -4.01
C THR A 34 8.23 -3.81 -3.92
N VAL A 35 8.67 -4.74 -4.76
CA VAL A 35 8.20 -6.12 -4.76
C VAL A 35 9.40 -7.07 -4.83
N ALA A 36 9.35 -8.13 -4.04
CA ALA A 36 10.35 -9.19 -3.99
C ALA A 36 9.68 -10.56 -4.07
N LEU A 37 10.44 -11.60 -4.37
CA LEU A 37 9.97 -12.96 -4.22
C LEU A 37 9.78 -13.30 -2.73
N GLY A 38 8.70 -14.00 -2.43
CA GLY A 38 8.45 -14.54 -1.09
C GLY A 38 9.42 -15.67 -0.73
N ALA A 39 9.46 -16.00 0.55
CA ALA A 39 10.45 -16.92 1.11
C ALA A 39 10.34 -18.36 0.59
N SER A 40 9.20 -18.77 0.05
CA SER A 40 9.03 -20.12 -0.53
C SER A 40 9.52 -20.24 -1.97
N MET A 41 9.83 -19.13 -2.64
CA MET A 41 10.16 -19.13 -4.07
C MET A 41 11.63 -19.50 -4.32
N ALA A 42 11.86 -20.24 -5.41
CA ALA A 42 13.18 -20.39 -5.99
C ALA A 42 13.70 -19.04 -6.54
N ALA A 43 15.02 -18.89 -6.68
CA ALA A 43 15.62 -17.63 -7.11
C ALA A 43 15.27 -17.21 -8.57
N GLU A 44 14.89 -18.17 -9.43
CA GLU A 44 14.46 -17.92 -10.81
C GLU A 44 13.23 -18.78 -11.16
N PRO A 45 12.03 -18.42 -10.68
CA PRO A 45 10.85 -19.26 -10.82
C PRO A 45 10.05 -18.99 -12.11
N PHE A 46 10.33 -17.88 -12.80
CA PHE A 46 9.57 -17.44 -13.97
C PHE A 46 9.94 -18.22 -15.24
N ALA A 47 8.92 -18.57 -16.03
CA ALA A 47 9.08 -19.45 -17.18
C ALA A 47 9.59 -18.73 -18.45
N ASN A 48 9.44 -17.41 -18.52
CA ASN A 48 9.66 -16.60 -19.72
C ASN A 48 10.79 -15.56 -19.59
N ARG A 49 11.08 -15.10 -18.38
CA ARG A 49 11.91 -13.92 -18.11
C ARG A 49 12.73 -14.11 -16.85
N SER A 50 13.74 -13.26 -16.64
CA SER A 50 14.45 -13.23 -15.36
C SER A 50 13.56 -12.69 -14.23
N THR A 51 13.86 -13.11 -13.01
CA THR A 51 13.19 -12.65 -11.80
C THR A 51 13.17 -11.13 -11.67
N ALA A 52 14.31 -10.47 -11.92
CA ALA A 52 14.37 -9.02 -11.86
C ALA A 52 13.41 -8.35 -12.85
N ALA A 53 13.26 -8.91 -14.07
CA ALA A 53 12.37 -8.36 -15.08
C ALA A 53 10.89 -8.61 -14.75
N SER A 54 10.56 -9.82 -14.29
CA SER A 54 9.19 -10.18 -13.91
C SER A 54 8.71 -9.40 -12.68
N LEU A 55 9.53 -9.28 -11.64
CA LEU A 55 9.21 -8.47 -10.45
C LEU A 55 9.01 -6.99 -10.82
N ALA A 56 9.83 -6.46 -11.74
CA ALA A 56 9.70 -5.07 -12.17
C ALA A 56 8.35 -4.78 -12.85
N SER A 57 7.74 -5.75 -13.52
CA SER A 57 6.44 -5.57 -14.19
C SER A 57 5.22 -5.83 -13.30
N ILE A 58 5.37 -6.47 -12.13
CA ILE A 58 4.22 -6.70 -11.23
C ILE A 58 3.56 -5.37 -10.84
N MET A 59 4.31 -4.28 -10.66
CA MET A 59 3.78 -2.99 -10.19
C MET A 59 4.21 -1.79 -11.04
N ASP A 60 4.39 -1.93 -12.36
CA ASP A 60 4.90 -0.83 -13.20
C ASP A 60 3.84 0.10 -13.82
N LEU A 61 2.54 -0.19 -13.64
CA LEU A 61 1.49 0.67 -14.14
C LEU A 61 1.42 2.02 -13.41
N PRO A 62 1.07 3.12 -14.10
CA PRO A 62 1.02 4.45 -13.51
C PRO A 62 -0.25 4.68 -12.65
N SER A 63 -1.32 3.93 -12.88
CA SER A 63 -2.61 4.08 -12.19
C SER A 63 -3.44 2.80 -12.25
N ALA A 64 -4.46 2.72 -11.38
CA ALA A 64 -5.38 1.59 -11.31
C ALA A 64 -6.27 1.39 -12.56
N ASP A 65 -6.44 2.43 -13.38
CA ASP A 65 -7.24 2.41 -14.61
C ASP A 65 -6.38 2.29 -15.88
N ALA A 66 -5.04 2.23 -15.74
CA ALA A 66 -4.14 1.99 -16.85
C ALA A 66 -4.38 0.59 -17.43
N THR A 67 -4.19 0.45 -18.74
CA THR A 67 -4.31 -0.83 -19.44
C THR A 67 -2.95 -1.31 -19.90
N GLU A 68 -2.85 -2.62 -20.14
CA GLU A 68 -1.63 -3.25 -20.65
C GLU A 68 -1.94 -4.24 -21.77
N PHE A 69 -0.92 -4.65 -22.53
CA PHE A 69 -1.03 -5.76 -23.48
C PHE A 69 -0.27 -6.97 -22.96
N HIS A 70 -0.90 -8.14 -23.08
CA HIS A 70 -0.25 -9.40 -22.80
C HIS A 70 0.87 -9.67 -23.81
N ASN A 71 2.12 -9.59 -23.35
CA ASN A 71 3.27 -9.89 -24.19
C ASN A 71 4.44 -10.40 -23.33
N GLN A 72 5.44 -10.98 -23.99
CA GLN A 72 6.60 -11.60 -23.33
C GLN A 72 7.44 -10.65 -22.48
N SER A 73 7.27 -9.32 -22.62
CA SER A 73 8.01 -8.33 -21.82
C SER A 73 7.20 -7.75 -20.66
N THR A 74 5.93 -8.10 -20.51
CA THR A 74 5.05 -7.55 -19.48
C THR A 74 4.45 -8.62 -18.58
N HIS A 75 4.07 -9.78 -19.12
CA HIS A 75 3.42 -10.80 -18.31
C HIS A 75 4.36 -11.54 -17.35
N VAL A 76 3.77 -11.97 -16.25
CA VAL A 76 4.37 -12.65 -15.10
C VAL A 76 3.87 -14.09 -15.14
N TRP A 77 4.73 -15.02 -15.55
CA TRP A 77 4.31 -16.41 -15.77
C TRP A 77 5.11 -17.42 -14.95
N ILE A 78 4.41 -18.20 -14.13
CA ILE A 78 4.91 -19.40 -13.45
C ILE A 78 4.31 -20.64 -14.10
N ASN A 79 5.17 -21.60 -14.44
CA ASN A 79 4.77 -22.89 -15.00
C ASN A 79 5.17 -24.02 -14.05
N GLY A 80 4.28 -24.36 -13.10
CA GLY A 80 4.50 -25.45 -12.15
C GLY A 80 4.44 -25.03 -10.68
N GLY A 81 3.44 -24.27 -10.28
CA GLY A 81 3.18 -23.93 -8.88
C GLY A 81 2.50 -22.58 -8.68
N MET A 82 2.51 -22.13 -7.43
CA MET A 82 2.08 -20.78 -7.04
C MET A 82 3.20 -19.77 -7.21
N LEU A 83 2.85 -18.49 -7.24
CA LEU A 83 3.76 -17.37 -7.07
C LEU A 83 3.54 -16.74 -5.70
N GLU A 84 4.56 -16.69 -4.86
CA GLU A 84 4.57 -15.89 -3.64
C GLU A 84 5.45 -14.65 -3.84
N VAL A 85 4.91 -13.47 -3.51
CA VAL A 85 5.65 -12.20 -3.55
C VAL A 85 5.37 -11.37 -2.30
N ASP A 86 6.37 -10.60 -1.91
CA ASP A 86 6.29 -9.64 -0.81
C ASP A 86 6.34 -8.23 -1.37
N PHE A 87 5.31 -7.45 -1.05
CA PHE A 87 5.24 -6.02 -1.31
C PHE A 87 5.72 -5.25 -0.08
N ASP A 88 6.55 -4.22 -0.28
CA ASP A 88 6.95 -3.25 0.74
C ASP A 88 6.63 -1.85 0.23
N PHE A 89 5.71 -1.17 0.91
CA PHE A 89 5.26 0.17 0.58
C PHE A 89 6.16 1.27 1.15
N GLY A 90 7.19 0.92 1.92
CA GLY A 90 8.16 1.83 2.54
C GLY A 90 7.60 2.68 3.70
N THR A 91 6.28 2.77 3.83
CA THR A 91 5.54 3.41 4.93
C THR A 91 4.20 2.70 5.13
N GLU A 92 3.54 2.95 6.26
CA GLU A 92 2.23 2.36 6.54
C GLU A 92 1.10 3.09 5.78
N TYR A 93 0.20 2.31 5.20
CA TYR A 93 -1.00 2.73 4.49
C TYR A 93 -2.26 2.07 5.08
N ASP A 94 -3.36 2.81 5.04
CA ASP A 94 -4.70 2.26 5.12
C ASP A 94 -5.13 1.86 3.70
N LEU A 95 -5.05 0.58 3.38
CA LEU A 95 -5.43 0.10 2.05
C LEU A 95 -6.94 0.01 1.91
N THR A 96 -7.46 0.18 0.69
CA THR A 96 -8.89 -0.01 0.39
C THR A 96 -9.12 -1.07 -0.68
N SER A 97 -8.19 -1.15 -1.64
CA SER A 97 -8.36 -1.98 -2.83
C SER A 97 -7.09 -2.72 -3.22
N PHE A 98 -7.27 -3.92 -3.73
CA PHE A 98 -6.30 -4.68 -4.52
C PHE A 98 -6.71 -4.63 -6.00
N HIS A 99 -5.73 -4.62 -6.89
CA HIS A 99 -5.92 -4.55 -8.32
C HIS A 99 -5.18 -5.70 -9.00
N LEU A 100 -5.81 -6.36 -9.98
CA LEU A 100 -5.22 -7.46 -10.72
C LEU A 100 -5.53 -7.37 -12.21
N TRP A 101 -4.49 -7.35 -13.04
CA TRP A 101 -4.58 -7.45 -14.50
C TRP A 101 -4.38 -8.91 -14.90
N ASN A 102 -5.41 -9.72 -14.69
CA ASN A 102 -5.36 -11.17 -14.88
C ASN A 102 -5.18 -11.55 -16.37
N TYR A 103 -4.82 -12.80 -16.64
CA TYR A 103 -4.79 -13.31 -18.01
C TYR A 103 -6.20 -13.36 -18.64
N VAL A 104 -6.25 -13.56 -19.96
CA VAL A 104 -7.47 -13.36 -20.76
C VAL A 104 -8.32 -14.61 -20.94
N THR A 105 -7.82 -15.78 -20.55
CA THR A 105 -8.55 -17.06 -20.62
C THR A 105 -8.17 -17.99 -19.47
N GLU A 106 -9.02 -18.97 -19.18
CA GLU A 106 -8.86 -20.03 -18.17
C GLU A 106 -7.57 -20.88 -18.27
N THR A 107 -6.80 -20.73 -19.35
CA THR A 107 -5.70 -21.66 -19.64
C THR A 107 -4.51 -21.45 -18.70
N PHE A 108 -4.32 -20.23 -18.21
CA PHE A 108 -3.10 -19.83 -17.50
C PHE A 108 -3.34 -18.79 -16.39
N ASP A 109 -4.56 -18.30 -16.25
CA ASP A 109 -4.89 -17.20 -15.35
C ASP A 109 -4.72 -17.53 -13.87
N VAL A 110 -4.84 -16.49 -13.06
CA VAL A 110 -4.91 -16.60 -11.61
C VAL A 110 -6.34 -16.93 -11.20
N ASP A 111 -6.53 -18.04 -10.50
CA ASP A 111 -7.82 -18.43 -9.92
C ASP A 111 -8.00 -17.93 -8.48
N ARG A 112 -6.89 -17.70 -7.77
CA ARG A 112 -6.91 -17.32 -6.36
C ARG A 112 -5.72 -16.47 -5.98
N VAL A 113 -5.98 -15.43 -5.18
CA VAL A 113 -4.95 -14.63 -4.51
C VAL A 113 -5.21 -14.63 -3.01
N GLU A 114 -4.24 -15.07 -2.22
CA GLU A 114 -4.25 -14.96 -0.76
C GLU A 114 -3.37 -13.78 -0.35
N LEU A 115 -3.92 -12.84 0.42
CA LEU A 115 -3.23 -11.64 0.88
C LEU A 115 -3.11 -11.68 2.40
N THR A 116 -1.89 -11.49 2.91
CA THR A 116 -1.63 -11.29 4.35
C THR A 116 -0.99 -9.92 4.56
N PHE A 117 -1.62 -9.09 5.40
CA PHE A 117 -1.22 -7.71 5.64
C PHE A 117 -0.42 -7.58 6.93
N PHE A 118 0.72 -6.90 6.88
CA PHE A 118 1.57 -6.65 8.04
C PHE A 118 1.87 -5.16 8.20
N ASN A 119 2.00 -4.73 9.46
CA ASN A 119 2.46 -3.39 9.80
C ASN A 119 3.99 -3.27 9.80
N ALA A 120 4.51 -2.08 10.11
CA ALA A 120 5.95 -1.81 10.15
C ALA A 120 6.73 -2.69 11.16
N ALA A 121 6.03 -3.22 12.18
CA ALA A 121 6.58 -4.13 13.17
C ALA A 121 6.46 -5.62 12.77
N MET A 122 6.10 -5.92 11.52
CA MET A 122 5.82 -7.28 11.02
C MET A 122 4.74 -8.03 11.82
N THR A 123 3.81 -7.29 12.42
CA THR A 123 2.62 -7.87 13.05
C THR A 123 1.51 -7.95 12.02
N GLN A 124 0.88 -9.12 11.88
CA GLN A 124 -0.26 -9.28 10.99
C GLN A 124 -1.42 -8.40 11.46
N VAL A 125 -1.94 -7.58 10.56
CA VAL A 125 -3.06 -6.65 10.80
C VAL A 125 -4.32 -7.03 10.01
N GLY A 126 -4.25 -8.06 9.16
CA GLY A 126 -5.39 -8.65 8.48
C GLY A 126 -4.97 -9.69 7.45
N ASP A 127 -5.98 -10.29 6.83
CA ASP A 127 -5.87 -11.19 5.68
C ASP A 127 -7.11 -11.05 4.78
N PHE A 128 -6.95 -11.40 3.52
CA PHE A 128 -8.05 -11.38 2.53
C PHE A 128 -7.79 -12.39 1.41
N SER A 129 -8.84 -13.04 0.91
CA SER A 129 -8.75 -13.97 -0.22
C SER A 129 -9.59 -13.47 -1.39
N VAL A 130 -8.97 -13.40 -2.56
CA VAL A 130 -9.65 -13.20 -3.86
C VAL A 130 -9.86 -14.57 -4.49
N ILE A 131 -11.10 -14.88 -4.86
CA ILE A 131 -11.48 -16.14 -5.51
C ILE A 131 -12.10 -15.82 -6.86
N ASP A 132 -11.66 -16.53 -7.90
CA ASP A 132 -12.11 -16.43 -9.28
C ASP A 132 -12.07 -14.96 -9.80
N PRO A 133 -10.92 -14.28 -9.73
CA PRO A 133 -10.80 -12.91 -10.25
C PRO A 133 -11.13 -12.88 -11.75
N ILE A 134 -11.70 -11.78 -12.21
CA ILE A 134 -12.15 -11.69 -13.60
C ILE A 134 -10.96 -11.73 -14.57
N PHE A 135 -11.19 -12.25 -15.77
CA PHE A 135 -10.21 -12.17 -16.85
C PHE A 135 -9.86 -10.72 -17.20
N GLY A 136 -8.62 -10.52 -17.63
CA GLY A 136 -8.10 -9.21 -17.99
C GLY A 136 -8.85 -8.50 -19.11
N ASN A 137 -9.54 -9.23 -19.98
CA ASN A 137 -10.49 -8.66 -20.92
C ASN A 137 -11.63 -9.62 -21.25
N THR A 138 -12.74 -9.07 -21.75
CA THR A 138 -13.93 -9.85 -22.13
C THR A 138 -13.86 -10.44 -23.53
N GLN A 139 -12.78 -10.19 -24.27
CA GLN A 139 -12.60 -10.67 -25.65
C GLN A 139 -11.92 -12.03 -25.71
N GLY A 140 -11.33 -12.49 -24.61
CA GLY A 140 -10.64 -13.78 -24.53
C GLY A 140 -9.40 -13.85 -25.43
N SER A 141 -8.77 -12.71 -25.70
CA SER A 141 -7.66 -12.63 -26.65
C SER A 141 -6.63 -11.58 -26.25
N GLU A 142 -5.36 -11.95 -26.39
CA GLU A 142 -4.18 -11.12 -26.16
C GLU A 142 -4.06 -9.96 -27.16
N SER A 143 -4.87 -9.97 -28.24
CA SER A 143 -4.93 -8.86 -29.21
C SER A 143 -5.65 -7.61 -28.67
N PHE A 144 -6.28 -7.72 -27.50
CA PHE A 144 -6.99 -6.63 -26.84
C PHE A 144 -6.28 -6.26 -25.53
N PRO A 145 -6.33 -4.99 -25.12
CA PRO A 145 -5.75 -4.58 -23.87
C PRO A 145 -6.42 -5.29 -22.68
N ILE A 146 -5.61 -5.60 -21.67
CA ILE A 146 -6.02 -6.05 -20.36
C ILE A 146 -6.27 -4.84 -19.47
N SER A 147 -7.37 -4.88 -18.73
CA SER A 147 -7.73 -3.92 -17.68
C SER A 147 -7.70 -4.61 -16.32
N GLY A 148 -7.37 -3.85 -15.28
CA GLY A 148 -7.34 -4.36 -13.91
C GLY A 148 -8.74 -4.54 -13.34
N GLU A 149 -8.97 -5.67 -12.68
CA GLU A 149 -10.05 -5.79 -11.72
C GLU A 149 -9.74 -4.92 -10.49
N THR A 150 -10.73 -4.23 -9.95
CA THR A 150 -10.60 -3.53 -8.66
C THR A 150 -11.41 -4.26 -7.60
N ILE A 151 -10.72 -4.79 -6.59
CA ILE A 151 -11.29 -5.63 -5.54
C ILE A 151 -11.17 -4.91 -4.21
N ALA A 152 -12.28 -4.72 -3.49
CA ALA A 152 -12.27 -4.13 -2.15
C ALA A 152 -11.76 -5.16 -1.12
N ILE A 153 -10.75 -4.80 -0.32
CA ILE A 153 -10.02 -5.73 0.55
C ILE A 153 -10.28 -5.54 2.06
N GLY A 154 -11.44 -4.95 2.42
CA GLY A 154 -11.89 -4.87 3.82
C GLY A 154 -11.19 -3.81 4.68
N ASP A 155 -10.55 -2.83 4.05
CA ASP A 155 -9.91 -1.66 4.67
C ASP A 155 -8.86 -1.95 5.77
N PRO A 156 -7.85 -2.83 5.55
CA PRO A 156 -6.82 -3.11 6.53
C PRO A 156 -6.00 -1.85 6.83
N LYS A 157 -5.67 -1.67 8.11
CA LYS A 157 -5.08 -0.43 8.65
C LYS A 157 -3.61 -0.59 9.00
N ASN A 158 -2.84 0.49 8.81
CA ASN A 158 -1.40 0.54 9.10
C ASN A 158 -0.59 -0.57 8.40
N VAL A 159 -0.88 -0.86 7.14
CA VAL A 159 -0.20 -1.88 6.35
C VAL A 159 1.06 -1.29 5.71
N GLN A 160 2.23 -1.86 5.98
CA GLN A 160 3.45 -1.56 5.25
C GLN A 160 3.85 -2.70 4.31
N PHE A 161 3.62 -3.95 4.73
CA PHE A 161 4.01 -5.12 3.95
C PHE A 161 2.78 -5.96 3.60
N VAL A 162 2.82 -6.55 2.41
CA VAL A 162 1.82 -7.53 1.98
C VAL A 162 2.54 -8.75 1.44
N ASN A 163 2.27 -9.90 2.02
CA ASN A 163 2.61 -11.18 1.40
C ASN A 163 1.41 -11.60 0.54
N ALA A 164 1.65 -11.87 -0.74
CA ALA A 164 0.63 -12.27 -1.69
C ALA A 164 1.00 -13.61 -2.33
N VAL A 165 0.06 -14.56 -2.30
CA VAL A 165 0.19 -15.86 -2.94
C VAL A 165 -0.83 -15.98 -4.06
N PHE A 166 -0.34 -16.03 -5.30
CA PHE A 166 -1.13 -16.24 -6.51
C PHE A 166 -1.11 -17.72 -6.89
N SER A 167 -2.26 -18.27 -7.25
CA SER A 167 -2.38 -19.67 -7.67
C SER A 167 -3.44 -19.86 -8.74
N GLY A 168 -3.16 -20.77 -9.67
CA GLY A 168 -4.12 -21.32 -10.61
C GLY A 168 -4.38 -22.81 -10.32
N THR A 169 -5.61 -23.24 -10.57
CA THR A 169 -6.11 -24.61 -10.44
C THR A 169 -5.41 -25.59 -11.39
N ASN A 170 -4.84 -25.08 -12.48
CA ASN A 170 -4.01 -25.80 -13.44
C ASN A 170 -2.52 -25.86 -13.05
N GLY A 171 -2.13 -25.30 -11.90
CA GLY A 171 -0.74 -25.24 -11.44
C GLY A 171 0.12 -24.23 -12.18
N GLN A 172 -0.49 -23.25 -12.85
CA GLN A 172 0.17 -22.13 -13.50
C GLN A 172 -0.39 -20.82 -12.97
N VAL A 173 0.38 -19.75 -13.15
CA VAL A 173 -0.01 -18.38 -12.80
C VAL A 173 0.44 -17.50 -13.95
N ASP A 174 -0.49 -16.77 -14.56
CA ASP A 174 -0.22 -15.78 -15.59
C ASP A 174 -1.09 -14.55 -15.37
N PHE A 175 -0.44 -13.40 -15.24
CA PHE A 175 -1.07 -12.09 -15.13
C PHE A 175 -0.06 -11.03 -15.58
N ASN A 176 -0.54 -9.81 -15.77
CA ASN A 176 0.26 -8.70 -16.28
C ASN A 176 0.77 -7.79 -15.17
N ASN A 177 -0.09 -7.44 -14.22
CA ASN A 177 0.22 -6.49 -13.17
C ASN A 177 -0.68 -6.76 -11.94
N ALA A 178 -0.23 -6.33 -10.77
CA ALA A 178 -0.98 -6.33 -9.54
C ALA A 178 -0.61 -5.08 -8.71
N GLY A 179 -1.56 -4.49 -8.02
CA GLY A 179 -1.30 -3.27 -7.26
C GLY A 179 -2.29 -3.04 -6.13
N PHE A 180 -2.07 -1.98 -5.36
CA PHE A 180 -2.93 -1.60 -4.25
C PHE A 180 -3.28 -0.12 -4.32
N THR A 181 -4.43 0.23 -3.79
CA THR A 181 -4.81 1.63 -3.56
C THR A 181 -5.07 1.83 -2.07
N GLY A 182 -4.53 2.91 -1.51
CA GLY A 182 -4.66 3.21 -0.09
C GLY A 182 -4.33 4.66 0.24
N GLN A 183 -4.50 5.03 1.50
CA GLN A 183 -4.10 6.34 2.03
C GLN A 183 -2.94 6.16 2.99
N ILE A 184 -2.02 7.12 3.04
CA ILE A 184 -0.95 7.09 4.05
C ILE A 184 -1.59 7.05 5.43
N ALA A 185 -1.20 6.07 6.26
CA ALA A 185 -1.74 5.91 7.60
C ALA A 185 -1.40 7.13 8.45
N ALA A 186 -2.38 7.61 9.22
CA ALA A 186 -2.17 8.76 10.08
C ALA A 186 -1.17 8.39 11.19
N VAL A 187 -0.02 9.06 11.22
CA VAL A 187 0.89 8.97 12.37
C VAL A 187 0.13 9.51 13.59
N PRO A 188 -0.02 8.75 14.68
CA PRO A 188 -0.63 9.27 15.89
C PRO A 188 0.15 10.51 16.32
N GLU A 189 -0.47 11.70 16.24
CA GLU A 189 0.19 12.90 16.74
C GLU A 189 0.56 12.64 18.21
N PRO A 190 1.78 12.98 18.67
CA PRO A 190 2.07 13.02 20.09
C PRO A 190 1.06 13.99 20.69
N GLY A 191 0.04 13.44 21.37
CA GLY A 191 -1.20 14.16 21.62
C GLY A 191 -0.89 15.56 22.10
N ALA A 192 -1.39 16.58 21.41
CA ALA A 192 -0.98 17.97 21.63
C ALA A 192 -1.07 18.39 23.11
N ILE A 193 -1.92 17.73 23.91
CA ILE A 193 -2.01 17.83 25.37
C ILE A 193 -0.72 17.42 26.09
N ALA A 194 -0.04 16.34 25.68
CA ALA A 194 1.25 15.91 26.23
C ALA A 194 2.35 16.96 25.96
N MET A 195 2.35 17.56 24.76
CA MET A 195 3.25 18.66 24.41
C MET A 195 2.91 19.95 25.18
N LEU A 196 1.61 20.29 25.31
CA LEU A 196 1.17 21.47 26.07
C LEU A 196 1.49 21.34 27.58
N THR A 197 1.30 20.14 28.15
CA THR A 197 1.60 19.86 29.56
C THR A 197 3.11 19.83 29.82
N ALA A 198 3.92 19.31 28.89
CA ALA A 198 5.38 19.40 28.97
C ALA A 198 5.87 20.86 28.93
N CYS A 199 5.33 21.68 28.03
CA CYS A 199 5.64 23.11 27.93
C CYS A 199 5.18 23.89 29.17
N ALA A 200 4.00 23.59 29.72
CA ALA A 200 3.51 24.20 30.96
C ALA A 200 4.37 23.80 32.18
N GLY A 201 4.81 22.54 32.26
CA GLY A 201 5.69 22.05 33.33
C GLY A 201 7.07 22.74 33.36
N LEU A 202 7.64 23.05 32.19
CA LEU A 202 8.89 23.82 32.06
C LEU A 202 8.76 25.28 32.54
N LEU A 203 7.58 25.89 32.40
CA LEU A 203 7.33 27.25 32.88
C LEU A 203 7.15 27.33 34.40
N VAL A 204 6.56 26.30 35.02
CA VAL A 204 6.36 26.25 36.49
C VAL A 204 7.68 25.99 37.23
N THR A 205 8.55 25.13 36.69
CA THR A 205 9.85 24.80 37.31
C THR A 205 10.83 25.98 37.30
N LYS A 206 10.79 26.84 36.28
CA LYS A 206 11.64 28.04 36.20
C LYS A 206 11.26 29.11 37.24
N ARG A 207 9.99 29.14 37.66
CA ARG A 207 9.48 30.11 38.66
C ARG A 207 9.86 29.73 40.10
N ARG A 208 10.05 28.44 40.40
CA ARG A 208 10.49 27.96 41.73
C ARG A 208 11.98 28.13 42.02
N ARG A 209 12.83 28.37 41.01
CA ARG A 209 14.27 28.61 41.20
C ARG A 209 14.65 30.10 41.38
N ARG A 210 13.67 31.00 41.53
CA ARG A 210 13.89 32.45 41.71
C ARG A 210 13.34 33.00 43.04
N LEU A 211 13.12 32.13 44.03
CA LEU A 211 12.82 32.52 45.41
C LEU A 211 13.95 32.04 46.32
#